data_AF-A0A9W6TVU2-F1
#
_entry.id   AF-A0A9W6TVU2-F1
#
_cell.length_a   1.000
_cell.length_b   1.000
_cell.length_c   1.000
_cell.angle_alpha   90.00
_cell.angle_beta   90.00
_cell.angle_gamma   90.00
#
_symmetry.space_group_name_H-M   'P 1'
#
loop_
_entity.id
_entity.type
_entity.pdbx_description
1 polymer ?
#
loop_
_entity_poly.entity_id
_entity_poly.type
_entity_poly.pdbx_seq_one_letter_code
_entity_poly.pdbx_strand_id
1 'polypeptide(L)'
;MGYLNVCSCGGQLPRQFQASDAVVGLRALVGDQWSIFPSDNRHPQALQITEPGASLVAVNFKRLDLLTGDKLVVRGPNGAMSIVVTATNASSLVEKITSNTPHLLLLRTHPFLVEGDGVVVEYVPSIATLMLPMAPNLRNKPIVVMDSYSYVTYSLGYGKTSEIDNESTVGSIDESKEAVCYRKSQPKMYAKARAVARLMIRNEEEKTSEASEQVTNWVFCTGWLIGRGNYLITNHHCVKDAAIVEQKGAATNAEPLTSTFSRLWTRVSSRLGKTDRVVEAVVGFMAEAKSCRETGFMGEKAGVVVATRVAVIAENPELDYALLHVLTNDSAVDLARRYGYLRLRHTGPVDGEEIYIPQHPRGEPKEIAATKDGKPAVIEVPSSVSSSSYLRQNSVIRPTVWYNADTEPGSSGSPVLSRMDNTVVALHRAGNSETAQSASTELFNMGVRMDLIARDLQQRNLLPPNALAL
;
A
#
# COMPACT_ATOMS: atom_id res chain seq x y z
N MET A 1 31.59 -26.26 -5.82
CA MET A 1 30.65 -25.14 -6.03
C MET A 1 31.38 -23.87 -5.66
N GLY A 2 31.80 -23.07 -6.64
CA GLY A 2 32.30 -21.72 -6.39
C GLY A 2 31.18 -20.77 -6.72
N TYR A 3 30.46 -20.27 -5.71
CA TYR A 3 29.53 -19.16 -5.91
C TYR A 3 30.36 -17.89 -6.09
N LEU A 4 30.05 -17.08 -7.12
CA LEU A 4 30.62 -15.75 -7.22
C LEU A 4 29.84 -14.85 -6.23
N ASN A 5 30.30 -14.82 -4.98
CA ASN A 5 29.69 -14.00 -3.93
C ASN A 5 30.08 -12.53 -4.14
N VAL A 6 29.15 -11.71 -4.61
CA VAL A 6 29.33 -10.25 -4.67
C VAL A 6 28.43 -9.64 -3.60
N CYS A 7 29.02 -9.32 -2.46
CA CYS A 7 28.33 -8.70 -1.33
C CYS A 7 28.36 -7.17 -1.51
N SER A 8 27.22 -6.50 -1.36
CA SER A 8 27.19 -5.03 -1.28
C SER A 8 26.68 -4.61 0.08
N CYS A 9 27.50 -3.87 0.83
CA CYS A 9 27.18 -3.39 2.17
C CYS A 9 26.98 -1.88 2.16
N GLY A 10 26.02 -1.38 2.96
CA GLY A 10 26.11 -0.07 3.60
C GLY A 10 24.79 0.68 3.77
N GLY A 11 24.37 0.87 5.04
CA GLY A 11 23.43 1.93 5.44
C GLY A 11 22.46 1.56 6.55
N GLN A 12 22.70 2.02 7.79
CA GLN A 12 21.70 2.02 8.86
C GLN A 12 20.71 3.17 8.65
N LEU A 13 19.40 2.88 8.62
CA LEU A 13 18.32 3.87 8.62
C LEU A 13 17.96 4.31 10.05
N PRO A 14 17.90 5.61 10.37
CA PRO A 14 17.28 6.11 11.59
C PRO A 14 15.94 6.82 11.28
N ARG A 15 14.81 6.26 11.75
CA ARG A 15 13.62 6.94 12.31
C ARG A 15 12.52 5.91 12.60
N GLN A 16 11.65 6.21 13.58
CA GLN A 16 10.46 5.41 13.89
C GLN A 16 9.49 5.44 12.71
N PHE A 17 9.55 4.41 11.88
CA PHE A 17 8.54 4.14 10.85
C PHE A 17 7.33 3.44 11.49
N GLN A 18 6.12 3.68 10.96
CA GLN A 18 4.96 2.85 11.32
C GLN A 18 5.11 1.46 10.70
N ALA A 19 4.57 0.42 11.34
CA ALA A 19 4.77 -0.98 10.90
C ALA A 19 4.21 -1.27 9.48
N SER A 20 3.37 -0.39 8.93
CA SER A 20 2.81 -0.45 7.58
C SER A 20 3.52 0.43 6.55
N ASP A 21 4.73 0.89 6.83
CA ASP A 21 5.52 1.61 5.84
C ASP A 21 6.42 0.62 5.08
N ALA A 22 6.55 0.83 3.77
CA ALA A 22 7.45 0.08 2.91
C ALA A 22 8.46 1.02 2.27
N VAL A 23 9.72 0.59 2.27
CA VAL A 23 10.81 1.25 1.55
C VAL A 23 11.16 0.38 0.37
N VAL A 24 11.08 0.97 -0.83
CA VAL A 24 11.48 0.31 -2.08
C VAL A 24 12.79 0.91 -2.55
N GLY A 25 13.85 0.11 -2.51
CA GLY A 25 15.15 0.47 -3.06
C GLY A 25 15.34 -0.08 -4.46
N LEU A 26 16.00 0.69 -5.32
CA LEU A 26 16.47 0.28 -6.65
C LEU A 26 17.97 0.53 -6.75
N ARG A 27 18.70 -0.54 -7.03
CA ARG A 27 20.16 -0.56 -7.08
C ARG A 27 20.66 -1.01 -8.43
N ALA A 28 21.49 -0.18 -9.04
CA ALA A 28 22.12 -0.48 -10.32
C ALA A 28 23.24 -1.52 -10.15
N LEU A 29 23.33 -2.45 -11.10
CA LEU A 29 24.39 -3.45 -11.19
C LEU A 29 25.36 -3.03 -12.29
N VAL A 30 26.65 -2.93 -11.95
CA VAL A 30 27.71 -2.49 -12.88
C VAL A 30 28.75 -3.60 -13.05
N GLY A 31 29.21 -3.77 -14.30
CA GLY A 31 30.30 -4.67 -14.67
C GLY A 31 29.82 -6.02 -15.24
N ASP A 32 30.71 -6.65 -16.01
CA ASP A 32 30.42 -7.89 -16.76
C ASP A 32 30.15 -9.11 -15.86
N GLN A 33 30.48 -9.02 -14.57
CA GLN A 33 30.19 -10.03 -13.54
C GLN A 33 28.68 -10.33 -13.38
N TRP A 34 27.81 -9.42 -13.80
CA TRP A 34 26.35 -9.59 -13.80
C TRP A 34 25.80 -10.11 -15.13
N SER A 35 26.67 -10.72 -15.94
CA SER A 35 26.32 -11.33 -17.21
C SER A 35 26.58 -12.83 -17.20
N ILE A 36 25.71 -13.59 -17.86
CA ILE A 36 25.90 -15.01 -18.10
C ILE A 36 26.13 -15.22 -19.60
N PHE A 37 27.16 -15.97 -19.93
CA PHE A 37 27.51 -16.35 -21.29
C PHE A 37 27.06 -17.79 -21.56
N PRO A 38 26.74 -18.15 -22.83
CA PRO A 38 26.50 -19.54 -23.19
C PRO A 38 27.68 -20.42 -22.79
N SER A 39 27.40 -21.55 -22.16
CA SER A 39 28.43 -22.52 -21.78
C SER A 39 28.04 -23.92 -22.21
N ASP A 40 29.03 -24.62 -22.77
CA ASP A 40 29.02 -26.06 -23.07
C ASP A 40 29.49 -26.90 -21.87
N ASN A 41 29.77 -26.27 -20.73
CA ASN A 41 30.07 -26.99 -19.50
C ASN A 41 28.78 -27.53 -18.88
N ARG A 42 28.83 -28.75 -18.35
CA ARG A 42 27.71 -29.39 -17.63
C ARG A 42 27.35 -28.71 -16.31
N HIS A 43 28.16 -27.76 -15.85
CA HIS A 43 27.93 -27.04 -14.61
C HIS A 43 27.09 -25.78 -14.87
N PRO A 44 25.96 -25.61 -14.15
CA PRO A 44 25.19 -24.38 -14.20
C PRO A 44 26.04 -23.17 -13.82
N GLN A 45 25.80 -22.05 -14.49
CA GLN A 45 26.32 -20.75 -14.08
C GLN A 45 25.26 -20.07 -13.21
N ALA A 46 25.65 -19.52 -12.06
CA ALA A 46 24.72 -18.86 -11.16
C ALA A 46 25.26 -17.51 -10.70
N LEU A 47 24.37 -16.51 -10.68
CA LEU A 47 24.58 -15.22 -10.05
C LEU A 47 23.77 -15.18 -8.76
N GLN A 48 24.31 -14.59 -7.71
CA GLN A 48 23.61 -14.46 -6.42
C GLN A 48 23.65 -13.01 -5.95
N ILE A 49 22.50 -12.52 -5.50
CA ILE A 49 22.35 -11.24 -4.81
C ILE A 49 21.84 -11.53 -3.40
N THR A 50 22.39 -10.82 -2.43
CA THR A 50 21.92 -10.80 -1.05
C THR A 50 21.80 -9.34 -0.61
N GLU A 51 20.60 -8.97 -0.17
CA GLU A 51 20.24 -7.65 0.34
C GLU A 51 19.74 -7.80 1.78
N PRO A 52 20.63 -7.71 2.78
CA PRO A 52 20.29 -7.99 4.17
C PRO A 52 19.10 -7.16 4.67
N GLY A 53 18.10 -7.85 5.24
CA GLY A 53 16.89 -7.22 5.77
C GLY A 53 15.78 -6.99 4.75
N ALA A 54 16.02 -7.24 3.45
CA ALA A 54 14.95 -7.24 2.47
C ALA A 54 13.95 -8.37 2.75
N SER A 55 12.66 -8.04 2.66
CA SER A 55 11.57 -9.02 2.69
C SER A 55 11.28 -9.58 1.30
N LEU A 56 11.60 -8.80 0.27
CA LEU A 56 11.41 -9.14 -1.14
C LEU A 56 12.60 -8.62 -1.94
N VAL A 57 13.06 -9.41 -2.92
CA VAL A 57 14.07 -9.00 -3.90
C VAL A 57 13.57 -9.34 -5.30
N ALA A 58 13.76 -8.43 -6.25
CA ALA A 58 13.40 -8.63 -7.64
C ALA A 58 14.53 -8.20 -8.57
N VAL A 59 14.89 -9.06 -9.52
CA VAL A 59 15.97 -8.79 -10.48
C VAL A 59 15.44 -8.22 -11.79
N ASN A 60 16.14 -7.23 -12.32
CA ASN A 60 15.84 -6.62 -13.62
C ASN A 60 16.90 -7.06 -14.64
N PHE A 61 16.43 -7.42 -15.83
CA PHE A 61 17.28 -7.87 -16.92
C PHE A 61 17.28 -6.87 -18.06
N LYS A 62 18.47 -6.37 -18.40
CA LYS A 62 18.71 -5.63 -19.64
C LYS A 62 18.67 -6.53 -20.87
N ARG A 63 19.05 -7.79 -20.71
CA ARG A 63 19.04 -8.81 -21.76
C ARG A 63 18.68 -10.17 -21.19
N LEU A 64 17.82 -10.88 -21.91
CA LEU A 64 17.39 -12.24 -21.60
C LEU A 64 17.15 -13.01 -22.91
N ASP A 65 18.23 -13.32 -23.62
CA ASP A 65 18.25 -13.92 -24.96
C ASP A 65 18.68 -15.41 -24.88
N LEU A 66 17.86 -16.24 -24.23
CA LEU A 66 18.17 -17.67 -24.03
C LEU A 66 18.17 -18.44 -25.37
N LEU A 67 19.09 -19.39 -25.54
CA LEU A 67 19.06 -20.29 -26.70
C LEU A 67 17.90 -21.28 -26.57
N THR A 68 17.47 -21.85 -27.71
CA THR A 68 16.37 -22.82 -27.73
C THR A 68 16.68 -24.04 -26.87
N GLY A 69 15.79 -24.32 -25.91
CA GLY A 69 15.93 -25.43 -24.97
C GLY A 69 16.64 -25.08 -23.67
N ASP A 70 17.39 -23.98 -23.63
CA ASP A 70 18.03 -23.49 -22.41
C ASP A 70 17.02 -22.87 -21.46
N LYS A 71 17.36 -22.83 -20.18
CA LYS A 71 16.51 -22.29 -19.13
C LYS A 71 17.29 -21.39 -18.18
N LEU A 72 16.59 -20.40 -17.64
CA LEU A 72 17.04 -19.62 -16.49
C LEU A 72 16.11 -19.92 -15.32
N VAL A 73 16.67 -20.14 -14.14
CA VAL A 73 15.92 -20.36 -12.90
C VAL A 73 16.24 -19.21 -11.96
N VAL A 74 15.25 -18.35 -11.68
CA VAL A 74 15.34 -17.29 -10.68
C VAL A 74 14.67 -17.81 -9.41
N ARG A 75 15.42 -17.95 -8.32
CA ARG A 75 14.93 -18.62 -7.10
C ARG A 75 15.46 -18.00 -5.82
N GLY A 76 14.77 -18.27 -4.71
CA GLY A 76 15.31 -17.99 -3.38
C GLY A 76 16.52 -18.88 -3.06
N PRO A 77 17.44 -18.45 -2.19
CA PRO A 77 18.58 -19.27 -1.74
C PRO A 77 18.15 -20.60 -1.11
N ASN A 78 17.01 -20.61 -0.42
CA ASN A 78 16.39 -21.80 0.16
C ASN A 78 15.64 -22.69 -0.85
N GLY A 79 15.48 -22.24 -2.10
CA GLY A 79 14.75 -22.96 -3.15
C GLY A 79 13.22 -23.01 -2.98
N ALA A 80 12.65 -22.33 -1.97
CA ALA A 80 11.21 -22.39 -1.69
C ALA A 80 10.36 -21.76 -2.80
N MET A 81 10.86 -20.69 -3.41
CA MET A 81 10.26 -20.03 -4.58
C MET A 81 11.21 -20.14 -5.77
N SER A 82 10.68 -20.52 -6.94
CA SER A 82 11.46 -20.56 -8.19
C SER A 82 10.61 -20.17 -9.40
N ILE A 83 11.23 -19.44 -10.31
CA ILE A 83 10.66 -18.92 -11.54
C ILE A 83 11.52 -19.46 -12.69
N VAL A 84 10.88 -20.19 -13.61
CA VAL A 84 11.57 -20.79 -14.76
C VAL A 84 11.30 -19.97 -16.02
N VAL A 85 12.37 -19.45 -16.60
CA VAL A 85 12.37 -18.74 -17.87
C VAL A 85 12.90 -19.66 -18.96
N THR A 86 12.24 -19.64 -20.11
CA THR A 86 12.63 -20.31 -21.34
C THR A 86 12.76 -19.28 -22.46
N ALA A 87 13.43 -19.62 -23.55
CA ALA A 87 13.52 -18.76 -24.73
C ALA A 87 12.14 -18.26 -25.25
N THR A 88 11.09 -19.06 -25.06
CA THR A 88 9.73 -18.73 -25.50
C THR A 88 9.00 -17.71 -24.64
N ASN A 89 9.32 -17.60 -23.34
CA ASN A 89 8.63 -16.68 -22.42
C ASN A 89 9.48 -15.47 -22.02
N ALA A 90 10.80 -15.51 -22.26
CA ALA A 90 11.76 -14.48 -21.88
C ALA A 90 11.34 -13.08 -22.34
N SER A 91 11.02 -12.90 -23.62
CA SER A 91 10.64 -11.60 -24.17
C SER A 91 9.37 -11.04 -23.52
N SER A 92 8.36 -11.88 -23.29
CA SER A 92 7.11 -11.46 -22.63
C SER A 92 7.32 -11.08 -21.16
N LEU A 93 8.27 -11.72 -20.46
CA LEU A 93 8.61 -11.38 -19.09
C LEU A 93 9.40 -10.08 -18.99
N VAL A 94 10.34 -9.83 -19.91
CA VAL A 94 11.10 -8.57 -19.97
C VAL A 94 10.22 -7.39 -20.40
N GLU A 95 9.30 -7.59 -21.35
CA GLU A 95 8.37 -6.54 -21.79
C GLU A 95 7.42 -6.08 -20.67
N LYS A 96 7.08 -6.97 -19.73
CA LYS A 96 6.32 -6.63 -18.51
C LYS A 96 7.08 -5.72 -17.53
N ILE A 97 8.39 -5.53 -17.71
CA ILE A 97 9.28 -4.71 -16.87
C ILE A 97 9.54 -3.33 -17.50
N THR A 98 8.87 -3.00 -18.61
CA THR A 98 9.11 -1.75 -19.38
C THR A 98 8.96 -0.45 -18.58
N SER A 99 8.44 -0.50 -17.35
CA SER A 99 8.62 0.55 -16.36
C SER A 99 9.02 -0.07 -15.01
N ASN A 100 10.26 0.13 -14.57
CA ASN A 100 10.76 -0.21 -13.22
C ASN A 100 10.01 0.62 -12.15
N THR A 101 8.72 0.37 -11.96
CA THR A 101 7.89 1.17 -11.07
C THR A 101 7.80 0.52 -9.71
N PRO A 102 8.11 1.24 -8.61
CA PRO A 102 8.06 0.71 -7.25
C PRO A 102 6.75 0.00 -6.90
N HIS A 103 5.62 0.45 -7.46
CA HIS A 103 4.32 -0.17 -7.21
C HIS A 103 4.18 -1.61 -7.72
N LEU A 104 4.94 -2.06 -8.74
CA LEU A 104 4.91 -3.46 -9.16
C LEU A 104 5.43 -4.39 -8.07
N LEU A 105 6.42 -3.92 -7.30
CA LEU A 105 7.03 -4.65 -6.19
C LEU A 105 6.08 -4.69 -4.99
N LEU A 106 5.46 -3.55 -4.67
CA LEU A 106 4.46 -3.46 -3.59
C LEU A 106 3.23 -4.33 -3.88
N LEU A 107 2.82 -4.39 -5.15
CA LEU A 107 1.75 -5.29 -5.60
C LEU A 107 2.22 -6.74 -5.77
N ARG A 108 3.52 -7.00 -5.61
CA ARG A 108 4.17 -8.29 -5.82
C ARG A 108 3.91 -8.91 -7.19
N THR A 109 3.81 -8.05 -8.19
CA THR A 109 3.53 -8.40 -9.59
C THR A 109 4.78 -8.39 -10.46
N HIS A 110 5.93 -8.04 -9.89
CA HIS A 110 7.19 -8.07 -10.60
C HIS A 110 7.50 -9.52 -11.05
N PRO A 111 7.80 -9.76 -12.34
CA PRO A 111 7.89 -11.11 -12.91
C PRO A 111 9.05 -11.96 -12.37
N PHE A 112 10.03 -11.30 -11.73
CA PHE A 112 11.21 -11.93 -11.13
C PHE A 112 11.33 -11.65 -9.63
N LEU A 113 10.20 -11.44 -8.96
CA LEU A 113 10.15 -11.25 -7.51
C LEU A 113 10.41 -12.56 -6.77
N VAL A 114 11.21 -12.50 -5.72
CA VAL A 114 11.53 -13.61 -4.82
C VAL A 114 11.35 -13.13 -3.39
N GLU A 115 10.80 -13.99 -2.54
CA GLU A 115 10.69 -13.72 -1.11
C GLU A 115 12.01 -13.95 -0.37
N GLY A 116 12.27 -13.09 0.61
CA GLY A 116 13.47 -13.10 1.43
C GLY A 116 14.51 -12.08 0.97
N ASP A 117 15.68 -12.18 1.60
CA ASP A 117 16.79 -11.25 1.48
C ASP A 117 17.78 -11.61 0.37
N GLY A 118 17.45 -12.59 -0.47
CA GLY A 118 18.37 -13.06 -1.50
C GLY A 118 17.68 -13.68 -2.70
N VAL A 119 18.41 -13.69 -3.81
CA VAL A 119 17.97 -14.26 -5.09
C VAL A 119 19.16 -14.90 -5.79
N VAL A 120 18.91 -16.07 -6.37
CA VAL A 120 19.86 -16.83 -7.18
C VAL A 120 19.29 -16.91 -8.60
N VAL A 121 20.10 -16.50 -9.57
CA VAL A 121 19.80 -16.54 -11.00
C VAL A 121 20.70 -17.59 -11.64
N GLU A 122 20.12 -18.74 -11.96
CA GLU A 122 20.84 -19.95 -12.38
C GLU A 122 20.53 -20.31 -13.85
N TYR A 123 21.55 -20.34 -14.70
CA TYR A 123 21.46 -20.72 -16.09
C TYR A 123 21.74 -22.22 -16.28
N VAL A 124 20.81 -22.90 -16.94
CA VAL A 124 20.85 -24.33 -17.21
C VAL A 124 20.87 -24.57 -18.73
N PRO A 125 22.01 -24.98 -19.30
CA PRO A 125 22.12 -25.26 -20.72
C PRO A 125 21.37 -26.55 -21.09
N SER A 126 20.79 -26.57 -22.29
CA SER A 126 20.15 -27.74 -22.86
C SER A 126 21.16 -28.78 -23.35
N ILE A 127 20.69 -30.01 -23.60
CA ILE A 127 21.51 -31.06 -24.21
C ILE A 127 22.06 -30.59 -25.57
N ALA A 128 21.28 -29.83 -26.35
CA ALA A 128 21.72 -29.30 -27.63
C ALA A 128 22.88 -28.30 -27.45
N THR A 129 22.77 -27.38 -26.50
CA THR A 129 23.83 -26.41 -26.17
C THR A 129 25.10 -27.08 -25.66
N LEU A 130 24.97 -28.20 -24.92
CA LEU A 130 26.11 -28.97 -24.40
C LEU A 130 26.82 -29.82 -25.47
N MET A 131 26.10 -30.29 -26.49
CA MET A 131 26.61 -31.28 -27.44
C MET A 131 26.98 -30.71 -28.82
N LEU A 132 26.42 -29.56 -29.20
CA LEU A 132 26.65 -28.96 -30.51
C LEU A 132 27.77 -27.92 -30.47
N PRO A 133 28.63 -27.84 -31.50
CA PRO A 133 29.69 -26.84 -31.57
C PRO A 133 29.10 -25.43 -31.70
N MET A 134 29.38 -24.58 -30.70
CA MET A 134 29.01 -23.16 -30.72
C MET A 134 30.08 -22.29 -31.40
N ALA A 135 29.64 -21.41 -32.32
CA ALA A 135 30.53 -20.45 -32.97
C ALA A 135 31.17 -19.49 -31.94
N PRO A 136 32.44 -19.06 -32.12
CA PRO A 136 33.13 -18.18 -31.17
C PRO A 136 32.37 -16.87 -30.87
N ASN A 137 31.73 -16.29 -31.90
CA ASN A 137 30.97 -15.06 -31.76
C ASN A 137 29.73 -15.22 -30.86
N LEU A 138 29.14 -16.41 -30.79
CA LEU A 138 28.01 -16.72 -29.92
C LEU A 138 28.48 -16.92 -28.47
N ARG A 139 29.63 -17.57 -28.25
CA ARG A 139 30.22 -17.78 -26.92
C ARG A 139 30.59 -16.47 -26.22
N ASN A 140 31.03 -15.47 -26.99
CA ASN A 140 31.46 -14.18 -26.44
C ASN A 140 30.32 -13.16 -26.30
N LYS A 141 29.08 -13.52 -26.60
CA LYS A 141 27.91 -12.66 -26.44
C LYS A 141 27.12 -13.09 -25.18
N PRO A 142 26.88 -12.19 -24.21
CA PRO A 142 26.09 -12.56 -23.03
C PRO A 142 24.63 -12.77 -23.43
N ILE A 143 24.04 -13.84 -22.88
CA ILE A 143 22.64 -14.23 -23.06
C ILE A 143 21.75 -13.74 -21.92
N VAL A 144 22.34 -13.54 -20.74
CA VAL A 144 21.68 -12.90 -19.60
C VAL A 144 22.54 -11.70 -19.20
N VAL A 145 21.92 -10.53 -19.05
CA VAL A 145 22.57 -9.33 -18.49
C VAL A 145 21.61 -8.72 -17.49
N MET A 146 21.99 -8.74 -16.22
CA MET A 146 21.27 -8.04 -15.15
C MET A 146 21.81 -6.60 -15.05
N ASP A 147 20.93 -5.61 -15.00
CA ASP A 147 21.32 -4.19 -14.90
C ASP A 147 20.93 -3.53 -13.59
N SER A 148 20.00 -4.12 -12.85
CA SER A 148 19.59 -3.63 -11.54
C SER A 148 18.84 -4.72 -10.79
N TYR A 149 18.68 -4.51 -9.49
CA TYR A 149 17.69 -5.20 -8.70
C TYR A 149 16.96 -4.20 -7.82
N SER A 150 15.74 -4.56 -7.43
CA SER A 150 14.94 -3.83 -6.49
C SER A 150 14.65 -4.69 -5.28
N TYR A 151 14.45 -4.04 -4.15
CA TYR A 151 14.12 -4.73 -2.91
C TYR A 151 13.06 -3.95 -2.14
N VAL A 152 12.35 -4.65 -1.26
CA VAL A 152 11.40 -4.05 -0.33
C VAL A 152 11.85 -4.38 1.09
N THR A 153 12.03 -3.33 1.90
CA THR A 153 12.10 -3.46 3.35
C THR A 153 10.81 -2.90 3.94
N TYR A 154 10.33 -3.54 4.98
CA TYR A 154 9.23 -3.04 5.78
C TYR A 154 9.78 -2.61 7.13
N SER A 155 9.12 -1.66 7.78
CA SER A 155 9.47 -1.18 9.11
C SER A 155 9.56 -2.32 10.13
N LEU A 156 10.50 -2.20 11.09
CA LEU A 156 10.71 -3.18 12.17
C LEU A 156 9.39 -3.43 12.92
N GLY A 157 8.91 -4.68 12.85
CA GLY A 157 7.58 -5.13 13.28
C GLY A 157 6.96 -6.06 12.25
N TYR A 158 7.28 -5.84 10.97
CA TYR A 158 6.91 -6.73 9.88
C TYR A 158 7.83 -7.97 9.82
N GLY A 159 7.30 -9.15 10.16
CA GLY A 159 7.91 -10.42 9.74
C GLY A 159 8.73 -11.24 10.75
N LYS A 160 8.57 -11.06 12.06
CA LYS A 160 8.91 -12.14 13.01
C LYS A 160 7.66 -12.94 13.35
N THR A 161 7.69 -14.22 13.01
CA THR A 161 6.80 -15.31 13.41
C THR A 161 5.78 -14.97 14.50
N SER A 162 4.49 -15.02 14.15
CA SER A 162 3.38 -15.31 15.08
C SER A 162 3.35 -14.52 16.41
N GLU A 163 3.88 -13.31 16.43
CA GLU A 163 3.64 -12.38 17.53
C GLU A 163 2.59 -11.39 17.04
N ILE A 164 1.40 -11.54 17.62
CA ILE A 164 0.28 -10.60 17.56
C ILE A 164 0.86 -9.18 17.59
N ASP A 165 0.56 -8.35 16.60
CA ASP A 165 0.81 -6.92 16.70
C ASP A 165 -0.06 -6.41 17.87
N ASN A 166 0.57 -6.33 19.05
CA ASN A 166 -0.04 -5.95 20.32
C ASN A 166 -0.50 -4.47 20.34
N GLU A 167 -0.36 -3.76 19.22
CA GLU A 167 -0.71 -2.35 19.08
C GLU A 167 -2.14 -2.12 18.54
N SER A 168 -2.77 -3.14 17.92
CA SER A 168 -4.06 -2.95 17.23
C SER A 168 -4.97 -4.18 17.20
N THR A 169 -4.47 -5.37 17.56
CA THR A 169 -5.32 -6.55 17.83
C THR A 169 -6.05 -6.36 19.16
N VAL A 170 -7.37 -6.48 19.16
CA VAL A 170 -8.20 -6.36 20.37
C VAL A 170 -8.24 -7.72 21.08
N GLY A 171 -7.38 -7.89 22.07
CA GLY A 171 -7.25 -9.14 22.83
C GLY A 171 -6.05 -9.97 22.37
N SER A 172 -6.12 -11.29 22.52
CA SER A 172 -4.97 -12.19 22.26
C SER A 172 -4.99 -12.89 20.90
N ILE A 173 -6.02 -12.70 20.08
CA ILE A 173 -6.20 -13.36 18.78
C ILE A 173 -6.89 -12.37 17.85
N ASP A 174 -6.38 -12.22 16.63
CA ASP A 174 -7.07 -11.51 15.56
C ASP A 174 -8.26 -12.35 15.06
N GLU A 175 -9.47 -11.82 15.18
CA GLU A 175 -10.71 -12.42 14.72
C GLU A 175 -11.20 -11.90 13.37
N SER A 176 -10.43 -11.00 12.73
CA SER A 176 -10.68 -10.57 11.37
C SER A 176 -10.63 -11.77 10.41
N LYS A 177 -11.42 -11.68 9.32
CA LYS A 177 -11.52 -12.75 8.33
C LYS A 177 -11.48 -12.18 6.94
N GLU A 178 -10.97 -12.94 5.98
CA GLU A 178 -10.90 -12.53 4.59
C GLU A 178 -12.30 -12.14 4.09
N ALA A 179 -12.42 -11.04 3.35
CA ALA A 179 -13.72 -10.50 2.93
C ALA A 179 -14.58 -11.54 2.21
N VAL A 180 -13.95 -12.43 1.43
CA VAL A 180 -14.61 -13.53 0.71
C VAL A 180 -15.36 -14.50 1.62
N CYS A 181 -14.96 -14.66 2.90
CA CYS A 181 -15.67 -15.44 3.91
C CYS A 181 -17.12 -14.96 4.10
N TYR A 182 -17.35 -13.66 3.95
CA TYR A 182 -18.65 -13.03 4.16
C TYR A 182 -19.55 -13.04 2.93
N ARG A 183 -19.03 -13.43 1.76
CA ARG A 183 -19.77 -13.44 0.48
C ARG A 183 -21.07 -14.24 0.55
N LYS A 184 -21.08 -15.35 1.30
CA LYS A 184 -22.27 -16.19 1.50
C LYS A 184 -22.95 -15.96 2.85
N SER A 185 -22.17 -15.81 3.93
CA SER A 185 -22.71 -15.71 5.29
C SER A 185 -23.34 -14.34 5.59
N GLN A 186 -22.78 -13.25 5.03
CA GLN A 186 -23.26 -11.89 5.24
C GLN A 186 -23.16 -11.07 3.92
N PRO A 187 -23.99 -11.39 2.90
CA PRO A 187 -23.81 -10.86 1.54
C PRO A 187 -23.96 -9.33 1.44
N LYS A 188 -24.75 -8.69 2.31
CA LYS A 188 -24.88 -7.22 2.37
C LYS A 188 -23.58 -6.57 2.83
N MET A 189 -22.96 -7.13 3.87
CA MET A 189 -21.67 -6.69 4.41
C MET A 189 -20.57 -6.80 3.34
N TYR A 190 -20.47 -7.95 2.69
CA TYR A 190 -19.53 -8.16 1.58
C TYR A 190 -19.79 -7.19 0.42
N ALA A 191 -21.05 -6.99 0.02
CA ALA A 191 -21.40 -6.07 -1.05
C ALA A 191 -20.96 -4.62 -0.75
N LYS A 192 -20.98 -4.20 0.51
CA LYS A 192 -20.51 -2.88 0.95
C LYS A 192 -18.99 -2.80 0.99
N ALA A 193 -18.33 -3.87 1.43
CA ALA A 193 -16.87 -3.97 1.43
C ALA A 193 -16.26 -3.82 0.02
N ARG A 194 -17.00 -4.08 -1.06
CA ARG A 194 -16.53 -3.87 -2.44
C ARG A 194 -16.12 -2.41 -2.73
N ALA A 195 -16.73 -1.43 -2.07
CA ALA A 195 -16.42 -0.01 -2.22
C ALA A 195 -15.12 0.42 -1.52
N VAL A 196 -14.48 -0.48 -0.76
CA VAL A 196 -13.23 -0.24 -0.05
C VAL A 196 -12.05 -0.54 -0.96
N ALA A 197 -11.08 0.36 -0.98
CA ALA A 197 -9.88 0.32 -1.77
C ALA A 197 -8.63 0.18 -0.88
N ARG A 198 -7.66 -0.57 -1.39
CA ARG A 198 -6.28 -0.57 -0.90
C ARG A 198 -5.57 0.65 -1.47
N LEU A 199 -4.88 1.41 -0.61
CA LEU A 199 -4.08 2.57 -0.98
C LEU A 199 -2.60 2.30 -0.67
N MET A 200 -1.75 2.58 -1.65
CA MET A 200 -0.30 2.67 -1.47
C MET A 200 0.12 4.07 -1.91
N ILE A 201 0.59 4.88 -0.97
CA ILE A 201 0.83 6.31 -1.19
C ILE A 201 2.33 6.56 -1.07
N ARG A 202 2.93 7.19 -2.10
CA ARG A 202 4.35 7.52 -2.05
C ARG A 202 4.55 8.76 -1.19
N ASN A 203 5.45 8.71 -0.23
CA ASN A 203 5.85 9.89 0.54
C ASN A 203 6.98 10.65 -0.16
N GLU A 204 7.10 11.94 0.14
CA GLU A 204 8.26 12.71 -0.29
C GLU A 204 9.55 12.13 0.29
N GLU A 205 10.59 12.05 -0.54
CA GLU A 205 11.91 11.60 -0.13
C GLU A 205 12.56 12.66 0.80
N GLU A 206 13.02 12.25 1.98
CA GLU A 206 14.10 13.00 2.63
C GLU A 206 15.32 12.86 1.72
N LYS A 207 15.77 13.98 1.11
CA LYS A 207 16.97 13.99 0.27
C LYS A 207 18.19 13.60 1.11
N THR A 208 18.48 12.31 1.21
CA THR A 208 19.77 11.83 1.71
C THR A 208 20.77 12.00 0.58
N SER A 209 21.65 12.96 0.78
CA SER A 209 22.76 13.26 -0.10
C SER A 209 23.79 12.14 -0.02
N GLU A 210 23.60 11.07 -0.79
CA GLU A 210 24.70 10.22 -1.28
C GLU A 210 24.24 9.37 -2.48
N ALA A 211 25.03 9.45 -3.55
CA ALA A 211 24.67 9.03 -4.90
C ALA A 211 24.89 7.52 -5.12
N SER A 212 23.82 6.80 -5.53
CA SER A 212 23.84 5.60 -6.41
C SER A 212 22.53 4.80 -6.33
N GLU A 213 21.68 5.07 -5.33
CA GLU A 213 20.50 4.27 -5.01
C GLU A 213 19.23 5.12 -5.04
N GLN A 214 18.20 4.67 -5.78
CA GLN A 214 16.89 5.31 -5.78
C GLN A 214 16.03 4.64 -4.71
N VAL A 215 15.67 5.38 -3.67
CA VAL A 215 14.90 4.87 -2.54
C VAL A 215 13.57 5.62 -2.48
N THR A 216 12.46 4.88 -2.42
CA THR A 216 11.12 5.46 -2.33
C THR A 216 10.40 4.93 -1.10
N ASN A 217 9.77 5.83 -0.34
CA ASN A 217 9.01 5.49 0.85
C ASN A 217 7.51 5.44 0.52
N TRP A 218 6.82 4.44 1.05
CA TRP A 218 5.42 4.18 0.77
C TRP A 218 4.66 3.90 2.07
N VAL A 219 3.47 4.47 2.17
CA VAL A 219 2.53 4.21 3.26
C VAL A 219 1.39 3.37 2.73
N PHE A 220 1.06 2.28 3.44
CA PHE A 220 -0.18 1.57 3.20
C PHE A 220 -1.32 2.20 4.00
N CYS A 221 -2.45 2.41 3.34
CA CYS A 221 -3.68 2.83 3.99
C CYS A 221 -4.89 2.17 3.31
N THR A 222 -6.06 2.37 3.91
CA THR A 222 -7.35 2.02 3.35
C THR A 222 -8.12 3.29 2.97
N GLY A 223 -8.87 3.24 1.87
CA GLY A 223 -9.83 4.29 1.51
C GLY A 223 -11.10 3.69 0.96
N TRP A 224 -12.14 4.49 0.74
CA TRP A 224 -13.41 3.94 0.25
C TRP A 224 -14.26 4.97 -0.49
N LEU A 225 -15.07 4.48 -1.44
CA LEU A 225 -15.90 5.32 -2.32
C LEU A 225 -17.04 5.96 -1.53
N ILE A 226 -17.06 7.29 -1.51
CA ILE A 226 -18.07 8.11 -0.82
C ILE A 226 -19.02 8.72 -1.85
N GLY A 227 -20.30 8.35 -1.79
CA GLY A 227 -21.30 8.82 -2.76
C GLY A 227 -21.02 8.37 -4.21
N ARG A 228 -21.68 8.99 -5.18
CA ARG A 228 -21.51 8.71 -6.61
C ARG A 228 -20.24 9.37 -7.16
N GLY A 229 -19.69 8.76 -8.21
CA GLY A 229 -18.49 9.22 -8.89
C GLY A 229 -17.22 8.56 -8.36
N ASN A 230 -16.09 9.26 -8.52
CA ASN A 230 -14.75 8.71 -8.26
C ASN A 230 -14.11 9.36 -7.02
N TYR A 231 -14.92 9.62 -5.99
CA TYR A 231 -14.46 10.23 -4.75
C TYR A 231 -14.15 9.17 -3.71
N LEU A 232 -12.95 9.21 -3.14
CA LEU A 232 -12.54 8.40 -2.01
C LEU A 232 -12.41 9.27 -0.75
N ILE A 233 -12.63 8.66 0.41
CA ILE A 233 -12.20 9.23 1.68
C ILE A 233 -11.21 8.27 2.35
N THR A 234 -10.22 8.84 3.03
CA THR A 234 -9.20 8.17 3.85
C THR A 234 -8.76 9.11 4.98
N ASN A 235 -7.76 8.76 5.78
CA ASN A 235 -7.24 9.68 6.80
C ASN A 235 -6.34 10.78 6.22
N HIS A 236 -6.26 11.91 6.92
CA HIS A 236 -5.30 12.97 6.59
C HIS A 236 -3.86 12.49 6.81
N HIS A 237 -3.60 11.75 7.89
CA HIS A 237 -2.26 11.25 8.17
C HIS A 237 -1.69 10.29 7.11
N CYS A 238 -2.56 9.66 6.29
CA CYS A 238 -2.15 8.84 5.15
C CYS A 238 -1.58 9.66 3.98
N VAL A 239 -1.99 10.94 3.86
CA VAL A 239 -1.67 11.79 2.71
C VAL A 239 -0.86 13.04 3.07
N LYS A 240 -0.63 13.29 4.37
CA LYS A 240 0.03 14.51 4.86
C LYS A 240 1.44 14.72 4.28
N ASP A 241 2.17 13.63 4.06
CA ASP A 241 3.55 13.61 3.56
C ASP A 241 3.64 13.07 2.12
N ALA A 242 2.49 12.97 1.43
CA ALA A 242 2.42 12.36 0.11
C ALA A 242 3.13 13.20 -0.96
N ALA A 243 3.91 12.53 -1.81
CA ALA A 243 4.66 13.14 -2.88
C ALA A 243 3.75 13.80 -3.93
N ILE A 244 3.93 15.11 -4.11
CA ILE A 244 3.18 15.89 -5.09
C ILE A 244 3.78 15.68 -6.48
N VAL A 245 2.97 15.17 -7.41
CA VAL A 245 3.39 14.93 -8.82
C VAL A 245 2.90 16.01 -9.78
N GLU A 246 1.82 16.72 -9.43
CA GLU A 246 1.38 17.92 -10.16
C GLU A 246 0.79 18.95 -9.17
N GLN A 247 1.18 20.22 -9.32
CA GLN A 247 0.49 21.36 -8.69
C GLN A 247 -0.20 22.19 -9.77
N LYS A 248 -1.52 22.32 -9.73
CA LYS A 248 -2.22 23.30 -10.56
C LYS A 248 -2.10 24.68 -9.90
N GLY A 249 -1.01 25.40 -10.18
CA GLY A 249 -0.82 26.75 -9.63
C GLY A 249 0.52 27.44 -9.89
N ALA A 250 1.49 26.82 -10.58
CA ALA A 250 2.67 27.55 -11.03
C ALA A 250 2.27 28.47 -12.19
N ALA A 251 1.96 29.73 -11.87
CA ALA A 251 1.78 30.78 -12.87
C ALA A 251 3.02 30.83 -13.77
N THR A 252 2.85 30.41 -15.03
CA THR A 252 3.84 30.67 -16.07
C THR A 252 3.83 32.17 -16.33
N ASN A 253 5.01 32.78 -16.23
CA ASN A 253 5.24 34.20 -16.49
C ASN A 253 4.70 34.58 -17.87
N ALA A 254 3.55 35.25 -17.89
CA ALA A 254 3.13 36.13 -18.96
C ALA A 254 3.14 37.57 -18.39
N GLU A 255 3.77 38.47 -19.13
CA GLU A 255 4.17 39.83 -18.76
C GLU A 255 3.02 40.80 -18.40
N PRO A 256 3.35 41.98 -17.81
CA PRO A 256 2.53 42.62 -16.78
C PRO A 256 1.58 43.67 -17.34
N LEU A 257 0.37 43.76 -16.76
CA LEU A 257 -0.43 44.98 -16.82
C LEU A 257 -0.97 45.33 -15.43
N THR A 258 -0.28 46.32 -14.85
CA THR A 258 -0.78 47.44 -14.01
C THR A 258 -1.68 47.14 -12.80
N SER A 259 -1.10 47.38 -11.61
CA SER A 259 -1.63 48.18 -10.49
C SER A 259 -3.11 47.99 -10.12
N THR A 260 -3.49 47.52 -8.95
CA THR A 260 -3.12 48.00 -7.60
C THR A 260 -3.77 47.02 -6.63
N PHE A 261 -3.02 46.24 -5.85
CA PHE A 261 -3.44 45.71 -4.53
C PHE A 261 -2.25 44.92 -3.94
N SER A 262 -1.17 45.64 -3.62
CA SER A 262 -0.09 45.11 -2.79
C SER A 262 0.15 46.11 -1.67
N ARG A 263 -0.44 45.83 -0.51
CA ARG A 263 -0.02 46.27 0.83
C ARG A 263 -1.04 45.80 1.87
N LEU A 264 -1.10 44.49 2.07
CA LEU A 264 -1.44 43.80 3.32
C LEU A 264 -1.44 42.32 2.95
N TRP A 265 -0.39 41.57 3.26
CA TRP A 265 -0.42 40.11 3.42
C TRP A 265 0.85 39.72 4.17
N THR A 266 0.86 40.09 5.44
CA THR A 266 1.68 39.45 6.47
C THR A 266 0.93 38.21 6.98
N ARG A 267 1.58 37.05 6.86
CA ARG A 267 1.34 35.78 7.59
C ARG A 267 -0.11 35.48 8.00
N VAL A 268 -0.86 34.78 7.14
CA VAL A 268 -1.92 33.85 7.59
C VAL A 268 -1.88 32.63 6.67
N SER A 269 -1.64 31.46 7.27
CA SER A 269 -1.75 30.14 6.65
C SER A 269 -3.12 30.01 5.94
N SER A 270 -3.13 29.62 4.67
CA SER A 270 -4.34 29.50 3.87
C SER A 270 -5.30 28.48 4.50
N ARG A 271 -6.45 28.99 4.96
CA ARG A 271 -7.56 28.24 5.56
C ARG A 271 -8.15 27.23 4.57
N LEU A 272 -8.48 26.05 5.12
CA LEU A 272 -9.24 24.93 4.55
C LEU A 272 -10.09 25.24 3.29
N GLY A 273 -9.59 24.89 2.11
CA GLY A 273 -10.34 24.98 0.86
C GLY A 273 -9.49 24.53 -0.32
N LYS A 274 -9.93 23.46 -1.01
CA LYS A 274 -9.36 22.86 -2.23
C LYS A 274 -7.84 22.80 -2.31
N THR A 275 -7.29 21.64 -2.00
CA THR A 275 -5.87 21.38 -2.24
C THR A 275 -5.65 21.15 -3.73
N ASP A 276 -4.86 21.98 -4.42
CA ASP A 276 -4.54 21.78 -5.85
C ASP A 276 -3.39 20.77 -6.06
N ARG A 277 -3.26 19.78 -5.15
CA ARG A 277 -2.20 18.76 -5.19
C ARG A 277 -2.72 17.46 -5.80
N VAL A 278 -2.00 16.98 -6.81
CA VAL A 278 -2.10 15.59 -7.29
C VAL A 278 -0.93 14.84 -6.69
N VAL A 279 -1.21 13.71 -6.04
CA VAL A 279 -0.19 12.87 -5.39
C VAL A 279 -0.12 11.49 -6.04
N GLU A 280 1.05 10.86 -5.92
CA GLU A 280 1.25 9.49 -6.36
C GLU A 280 0.62 8.53 -5.35
N ALA A 281 -0.44 7.85 -5.79
CA ALA A 281 -1.17 6.90 -4.97
C ALA A 281 -1.74 5.79 -5.84
N VAL A 282 -1.35 4.55 -5.55
CA VAL A 282 -1.87 3.37 -6.24
C VAL A 282 -3.16 2.95 -5.56
N VAL A 283 -4.25 3.00 -6.33
CA VAL A 283 -5.60 2.68 -5.85
C VAL A 283 -6.01 1.31 -6.39
N GLY A 284 -6.15 0.34 -5.49
CA GLY A 284 -6.55 -1.03 -5.81
C GLY A 284 -7.93 -1.38 -5.27
N PHE A 285 -8.83 -1.88 -6.13
CA PHE A 285 -10.12 -2.43 -5.71
C PHE A 285 -10.16 -3.95 -5.84
N MET A 286 -11.00 -4.59 -5.03
CA MET A 286 -11.17 -6.05 -5.03
C MET A 286 -9.86 -6.81 -4.78
N ALA A 287 -8.93 -6.19 -4.03
CA ALA A 287 -7.75 -6.89 -3.52
C ALA A 287 -8.18 -7.80 -2.38
N GLU A 288 -8.64 -9.01 -2.69
CA GLU A 288 -9.19 -9.96 -1.72
C GLU A 288 -8.61 -11.36 -1.96
N ALA A 289 -8.58 -12.19 -0.91
CA ALA A 289 -8.23 -13.60 -1.04
C ALA A 289 -9.23 -14.32 -1.94
N LYS A 290 -8.78 -15.38 -2.62
CA LYS A 290 -9.66 -16.18 -3.48
C LYS A 290 -10.65 -17.00 -2.67
N SER A 291 -10.23 -17.45 -1.50
CA SER A 291 -11.00 -18.33 -0.62
C SER A 291 -10.87 -17.93 0.84
N CYS A 292 -11.80 -18.42 1.66
CA CYS A 292 -11.83 -18.17 3.10
C CYS A 292 -10.82 -19.08 3.79
N ARG A 293 -10.09 -18.57 4.80
CA ARG A 293 -8.98 -19.28 5.47
C ARG A 293 -7.77 -19.54 4.56
N GLU A 294 -7.58 -18.67 3.58
CA GLU A 294 -6.40 -18.70 2.75
C GLU A 294 -5.34 -17.88 3.47
N THR A 295 -4.48 -18.57 4.23
CA THR A 295 -3.41 -17.90 4.96
C THR A 295 -2.45 -17.23 3.99
N GLY A 296 -2.48 -15.90 3.93
CA GLY A 296 -1.36 -15.08 3.47
C GLY A 296 -0.98 -15.25 2.01
N PHE A 297 -1.90 -15.00 1.07
CA PHE A 297 -1.46 -14.74 -0.31
C PHE A 297 -1.11 -13.28 -0.51
N MET A 298 0.11 -12.96 -0.09
CA MET A 298 0.76 -11.74 -0.54
C MET A 298 1.39 -12.01 -1.93
N GLY A 299 0.74 -11.56 -3.01
CA GLY A 299 1.36 -11.53 -4.36
C GLY A 299 0.75 -12.40 -5.45
N GLU A 300 -0.48 -12.86 -5.27
CA GLU A 300 -1.35 -12.90 -6.44
C GLU A 300 -1.73 -11.47 -6.85
N LYS A 301 -2.13 -11.23 -8.11
CA LYS A 301 -2.79 -9.96 -8.50
C LYS A 301 -4.11 -9.83 -7.71
N ALA A 302 -4.01 -9.51 -6.44
CA ALA A 302 -5.13 -9.26 -5.57
C ALA A 302 -5.72 -7.93 -6.03
N GLY A 303 -6.76 -8.04 -6.85
CA GLY A 303 -7.55 -6.91 -7.29
C GLY A 303 -7.09 -6.22 -8.56
N VAL A 304 -7.70 -5.06 -8.80
CA VAL A 304 -7.54 -4.25 -10.00
C VAL A 304 -7.03 -2.89 -9.57
N VAL A 305 -5.83 -2.53 -10.04
CA VAL A 305 -5.32 -1.16 -9.96
C VAL A 305 -6.09 -0.29 -10.93
N VAL A 306 -6.79 0.71 -10.42
CA VAL A 306 -7.64 1.60 -11.23
C VAL A 306 -7.00 2.96 -11.50
N ALA A 307 -6.01 3.35 -10.68
CA ALA A 307 -5.28 4.60 -10.78
C ALA A 307 -3.93 4.50 -10.06
N THR A 308 -2.97 5.31 -10.50
CA THR A 308 -1.68 5.54 -9.82
C THR A 308 -1.54 6.98 -9.31
N ARG A 309 -2.58 7.80 -9.47
CA ARG A 309 -2.62 9.19 -9.04
C ARG A 309 -3.99 9.54 -8.47
N VAL A 310 -4.01 10.42 -7.49
CA VAL A 310 -5.23 11.00 -6.93
C VAL A 310 -5.09 12.49 -6.79
N ALA A 311 -6.15 13.25 -7.08
CA ALA A 311 -6.22 14.64 -6.70
C ALA A 311 -6.75 14.71 -5.27
N VAL A 312 -6.03 15.36 -4.36
CA VAL A 312 -6.56 15.65 -3.04
C VAL A 312 -7.55 16.79 -3.19
N ILE A 313 -8.80 16.62 -2.81
CA ILE A 313 -9.83 17.67 -2.92
C ILE A 313 -9.91 18.49 -1.64
N ALA A 314 -9.80 17.83 -0.49
CA ALA A 314 -9.80 18.49 0.80
C ALA A 314 -9.14 17.62 1.86
N GLU A 315 -8.58 18.28 2.85
CA GLU A 315 -8.05 17.67 4.06
C GLU A 315 -8.58 18.42 5.28
N ASN A 316 -8.64 17.72 6.41
CA ASN A 316 -8.90 18.30 7.71
C ASN A 316 -8.06 17.55 8.75
N PRO A 317 -6.94 18.13 9.22
CA PRO A 317 -6.09 17.51 10.22
C PRO A 317 -6.79 17.25 11.56
N GLU A 318 -7.70 18.15 11.98
CA GLU A 318 -8.43 18.08 13.26
C GLU A 318 -9.46 16.93 13.30
N LEU A 319 -9.94 16.51 12.12
CA LEU A 319 -10.85 15.38 11.93
C LEU A 319 -10.17 14.19 11.26
N ASP A 320 -8.84 14.27 11.10
CA ASP A 320 -7.99 13.29 10.42
C ASP A 320 -8.61 12.65 9.17
N TYR A 321 -9.15 13.46 8.26
CA TYR A 321 -9.71 12.96 7.00
C TYR A 321 -9.16 13.70 5.78
N ALA A 322 -9.11 12.98 4.66
CA ALA A 322 -8.85 13.51 3.34
C ALA A 322 -9.91 13.01 2.35
N LEU A 323 -10.52 13.93 1.60
CA LEU A 323 -11.36 13.66 0.45
C LEU A 323 -10.50 13.70 -0.80
N LEU A 324 -10.48 12.60 -1.55
CA LEU A 324 -9.68 12.40 -2.74
C LEU A 324 -10.59 12.22 -3.97
N HIS A 325 -10.11 12.60 -5.13
CA HIS A 325 -10.70 12.26 -6.43
C HIS A 325 -9.72 11.37 -7.20
N VAL A 326 -10.17 10.16 -7.54
CA VAL A 326 -9.36 9.16 -8.22
C VAL A 326 -9.18 9.53 -9.69
N LEU A 327 -7.94 9.67 -10.12
CA LEU A 327 -7.59 9.96 -11.52
C LEU A 327 -7.40 8.64 -12.26
N THR A 328 -8.52 8.05 -12.67
CA THR A 328 -8.53 6.77 -13.41
C THR A 328 -7.79 6.89 -14.73
N ASN A 329 -7.18 5.79 -15.18
CA ASN A 329 -6.50 5.74 -16.48
C ASN A 329 -7.45 6.01 -17.66
N ASP A 330 -8.74 5.67 -17.48
CA ASP A 330 -9.83 6.02 -18.39
C ASP A 330 -10.83 6.92 -17.64
N SER A 331 -10.97 8.16 -18.09
CA SER A 331 -11.84 9.17 -17.47
C SER A 331 -13.33 8.85 -17.58
N ALA A 332 -13.73 7.90 -18.44
CA ALA A 332 -15.12 7.47 -18.55
C ALA A 332 -15.53 6.47 -17.46
N VAL A 333 -14.58 5.95 -16.68
CA VAL A 333 -14.85 4.97 -15.62
C VAL A 333 -15.54 5.64 -14.43
N ASP A 334 -16.74 5.16 -14.09
CA ASP A 334 -17.45 5.46 -12.83
C ASP A 334 -17.20 4.33 -11.83
N LEU A 335 -16.31 4.58 -10.85
CA LEU A 335 -15.92 3.62 -9.82
C LEU A 335 -17.08 3.28 -8.89
N ALA A 336 -17.88 4.27 -8.49
CA ALA A 336 -19.06 4.05 -7.65
C ALA A 336 -20.10 3.15 -8.34
N ARG A 337 -20.24 3.24 -9.67
CA ARG A 337 -21.09 2.31 -10.44
C ARG A 337 -20.52 0.89 -10.48
N ARG A 338 -19.20 0.74 -10.57
CA ARG A 338 -18.52 -0.56 -10.71
C ARG A 338 -18.40 -1.32 -9.39
N TYR A 339 -18.07 -0.63 -8.31
CA TYR A 339 -17.75 -1.21 -7.01
C TYR A 339 -18.79 -0.90 -5.92
N GLY A 340 -19.75 -0.03 -6.21
CA GLY A 340 -20.65 0.52 -5.21
C GLY A 340 -20.01 1.70 -4.47
N TYR A 341 -20.76 2.28 -3.55
CA TYR A 341 -20.30 3.36 -2.68
C TYR A 341 -20.95 3.26 -1.31
N LEU A 342 -20.33 3.91 -0.33
CA LEU A 342 -20.80 4.00 1.03
C LEU A 342 -21.44 5.37 1.29
N ARG A 343 -22.33 5.40 2.28
CA ARG A 343 -23.05 6.60 2.70
C ARG A 343 -22.73 6.90 4.16
N LEU A 344 -22.50 8.17 4.45
CA LEU A 344 -22.23 8.69 5.79
C LEU A 344 -23.52 8.69 6.60
N ARG A 345 -23.48 8.19 7.83
CA ARG A 345 -24.59 8.36 8.77
C ARG A 345 -24.54 9.76 9.39
N HIS A 346 -25.50 10.60 9.04
CA HIS A 346 -25.51 12.01 9.49
C HIS A 346 -25.72 12.17 11.00
N THR A 347 -26.38 11.21 11.66
CA THR A 347 -26.58 11.18 13.12
C THR A 347 -25.35 10.70 13.88
N GLY A 348 -24.38 10.09 13.19
CA GLY A 348 -23.20 9.50 13.80
C GLY A 348 -23.47 8.13 14.43
N PRO A 349 -22.50 7.60 15.19
CA PRO A 349 -22.64 6.32 15.87
C PRO A 349 -23.56 6.41 17.08
N VAL A 350 -24.22 5.29 17.39
CA VAL A 350 -24.98 5.04 18.61
C VAL A 350 -24.14 4.16 19.53
N ASP A 351 -24.07 4.53 20.81
CA ASP A 351 -23.32 3.75 21.81
C ASP A 351 -23.81 2.29 21.87
N GLY A 352 -22.87 1.35 21.85
CA GLY A 352 -23.11 -0.09 21.89
C GLY A 352 -23.63 -0.70 20.58
N GLU A 353 -23.76 0.04 19.48
CA GLU A 353 -24.25 -0.55 18.23
C GLU A 353 -23.23 -1.53 17.61
N GLU A 354 -23.75 -2.57 16.96
CA GLU A 354 -22.90 -3.54 16.28
C GLU A 354 -22.30 -2.97 15.00
N ILE A 355 -21.01 -3.23 14.77
CA ILE A 355 -20.24 -2.71 13.66
C ILE A 355 -19.49 -3.78 12.87
N TYR A 356 -18.95 -3.39 11.72
CA TYR A 356 -17.93 -4.12 10.99
C TYR A 356 -17.00 -3.17 10.23
N ILE A 357 -15.76 -3.59 10.02
CA ILE A 357 -14.68 -2.78 9.44
C ILE A 357 -14.03 -3.57 8.29
N PRO A 358 -14.43 -3.33 7.03
CA PRO A 358 -13.69 -3.80 5.87
C PRO A 358 -12.40 -2.98 5.69
N GLN A 359 -11.25 -3.65 5.64
CA GLN A 359 -9.93 -3.03 5.76
C GLN A 359 -8.84 -3.76 4.95
N HIS A 360 -7.71 -3.07 4.72
CA HIS A 360 -6.49 -3.63 4.13
C HIS A 360 -5.31 -3.55 5.12
N PRO A 361 -5.30 -4.42 6.15
CA PRO A 361 -4.21 -4.44 7.12
C PRO A 361 -2.89 -4.74 6.39
N ARG A 362 -1.83 -4.01 6.73
CA ARG A 362 -0.48 -4.06 6.14
C ARG A 362 -0.42 -3.89 4.62
N GLY A 363 -1.50 -3.39 3.98
CA GLY A 363 -1.61 -3.36 2.53
C GLY A 363 -1.93 -4.72 1.90
N GLU A 364 -2.38 -5.69 2.69
CA GLU A 364 -2.68 -7.05 2.27
C GLU A 364 -4.11 -7.23 1.72
N PRO A 365 -4.49 -8.44 1.25
CA PRO A 365 -5.86 -8.71 0.86
C PRO A 365 -6.88 -8.31 1.93
N LYS A 366 -8.06 -7.90 1.46
CA LYS A 366 -9.11 -7.33 2.27
C LYS A 366 -9.61 -8.30 3.31
N GLU A 367 -9.66 -7.83 4.54
CA GLU A 367 -10.28 -8.51 5.67
C GLU A 367 -11.45 -7.68 6.19
N ILE A 368 -12.34 -8.32 6.93
CA ILE A 368 -13.45 -7.66 7.63
C ILE A 368 -13.38 -8.06 9.09
N ALA A 369 -13.06 -7.09 9.95
CA ALA A 369 -13.23 -7.26 11.39
C ALA A 369 -14.68 -7.00 11.75
N ALA A 370 -15.36 -8.02 12.27
CA ALA A 370 -16.78 -7.94 12.57
C ALA A 370 -17.17 -8.62 13.88
N THR A 371 -16.24 -9.30 14.54
CA THR A 371 -16.48 -10.05 15.77
C THR A 371 -15.39 -9.82 16.80
N LYS A 372 -15.75 -10.01 18.06
CA LYS A 372 -14.87 -10.09 19.21
C LYS A 372 -15.37 -11.18 20.15
N ASP A 373 -14.51 -12.11 20.50
CA ASP A 373 -14.79 -13.32 21.27
C ASP A 373 -16.01 -14.09 20.73
N GLY A 374 -16.11 -14.16 19.40
CA GLY A 374 -17.23 -14.78 18.68
C GLY A 374 -18.56 -14.03 18.71
N LYS A 375 -18.64 -12.86 19.35
CA LYS A 375 -19.81 -11.97 19.36
C LYS A 375 -19.62 -10.84 18.35
N PRO A 376 -20.69 -10.14 17.90
CA PRO A 376 -20.53 -8.96 17.07
C PRO A 376 -19.63 -7.91 17.74
N ALA A 377 -18.72 -7.32 16.97
CA ALA A 377 -17.96 -6.17 17.43
C ALA A 377 -18.90 -4.97 17.62
N VAL A 378 -18.61 -4.13 18.61
CA VAL A 378 -19.43 -2.98 19.02
C VAL A 378 -18.61 -1.72 19.09
N ILE A 379 -19.30 -0.58 18.98
CA ILE A 379 -18.72 0.76 19.11
C ILE A 379 -19.14 1.42 20.42
N GLU A 380 -18.21 2.09 21.09
CA GLU A 380 -18.42 2.88 22.30
C GLU A 380 -18.34 4.37 21.98
N VAL A 381 -19.35 5.12 22.43
CA VAL A 381 -19.45 6.57 22.26
C VAL A 381 -19.42 7.22 23.65
N PRO A 382 -18.35 7.98 24.00
CA PRO A 382 -18.22 8.58 25.33
C PRO A 382 -19.35 9.56 25.62
N SER A 383 -19.99 9.40 26.78
CA SER A 383 -21.22 10.11 27.15
C SER A 383 -21.00 11.59 27.57
N SER A 384 -19.77 12.02 27.82
CA SER A 384 -19.44 13.41 28.20
C SER A 384 -17.95 13.68 28.08
N VAL A 385 -17.56 14.63 27.22
CA VAL A 385 -16.19 15.17 27.21
C VAL A 385 -16.11 16.19 28.34
N SER A 386 -15.66 15.78 29.52
CA SER A 386 -15.16 16.77 30.49
C SER A 386 -13.89 17.37 29.88
N SER A 387 -14.01 18.61 29.41
CA SER A 387 -12.95 19.37 28.71
C SER A 387 -11.70 19.67 29.56
N SER A 388 -11.51 19.03 30.72
CA SER A 388 -10.46 19.37 31.68
C SER A 388 -9.38 18.30 31.91
N SER A 389 -9.61 17.02 31.56
CA SER A 389 -8.67 15.93 31.95
C SER A 389 -7.75 15.41 30.85
N TYR A 390 -7.80 15.95 29.63
CA TYR A 390 -6.97 15.45 28.52
C TYR A 390 -6.21 16.53 27.74
N LEU A 391 -5.96 17.68 28.35
CA LEU A 391 -5.10 18.74 27.80
C LEU A 391 -3.60 18.49 28.04
N ARG A 392 -3.14 17.24 27.98
CA ARG A 392 -1.71 16.92 28.16
C ARG A 392 -1.20 15.91 27.13
N GLN A 393 -1.10 16.34 25.87
CA GLN A 393 0.04 16.20 24.96
C GLN A 393 -0.42 16.47 23.50
N ASN A 394 0.48 16.97 22.67
CA ASN A 394 0.31 17.74 21.43
C ASN A 394 -0.48 17.12 20.23
N SER A 395 -1.37 16.15 20.43
CA SER A 395 -2.21 15.58 19.36
C SER A 395 -3.65 16.10 19.48
N VAL A 396 -3.91 17.29 18.93
CA VAL A 396 -5.21 17.97 18.97
C VAL A 396 -6.16 17.37 17.92
N ILE A 397 -6.65 16.15 18.14
CA ILE A 397 -7.70 15.56 17.29
C ILE A 397 -8.78 15.02 18.23
N ARG A 398 -9.92 15.72 18.34
CA ARG A 398 -11.10 15.26 19.10
C ARG A 398 -12.37 15.49 18.32
N PRO A 399 -12.83 14.44 17.64
CA PRO A 399 -13.94 13.65 18.17
C PRO A 399 -13.81 12.14 17.90
N THR A 400 -13.68 11.38 18.99
CA THR A 400 -13.27 9.97 19.00
C THR A 400 -14.41 9.05 19.39
N VAL A 401 -14.38 7.84 18.84
CA VAL A 401 -15.11 6.65 19.27
C VAL A 401 -14.15 5.49 19.42
N TRP A 402 -14.51 4.51 20.24
CA TRP A 402 -13.74 3.29 20.44
C TRP A 402 -14.52 2.08 19.99
N TYR A 403 -13.83 0.99 19.67
CA TYR A 403 -14.48 -0.27 19.34
C TYR A 403 -13.53 -1.44 19.57
N ASN A 404 -14.13 -2.60 19.77
CA ASN A 404 -13.44 -3.86 20.04
C ASN A 404 -13.22 -4.72 18.78
N ALA A 405 -13.18 -4.10 17.59
CA ALA A 405 -12.91 -4.79 16.33
C ALA A 405 -11.42 -4.71 15.99
N ASP A 406 -10.79 -5.82 15.63
CA ASP A 406 -9.38 -5.91 15.27
C ASP A 406 -9.01 -5.04 14.07
N THR A 407 -7.85 -4.39 14.13
CA THR A 407 -7.24 -3.64 13.02
C THR A 407 -5.72 -3.82 13.09
N GLU A 408 -5.00 -3.44 12.05
CA GLU A 408 -3.53 -3.43 12.05
C GLU A 408 -3.04 -2.19 11.28
N PRO A 409 -1.74 -1.83 11.40
CA PRO A 409 -1.15 -0.80 10.55
C PRO A 409 -1.54 -1.01 9.07
N GLY A 410 -1.95 0.03 8.35
CA GLY A 410 -2.53 -0.08 7.00
C GLY A 410 -4.08 -0.04 6.96
N SER A 411 -4.73 -0.36 8.08
CA SER A 411 -6.18 -0.20 8.22
C SER A 411 -6.62 1.26 8.31
N SER A 412 -5.73 2.20 8.62
CA SER A 412 -6.00 3.64 8.63
C SER A 412 -6.84 4.08 7.44
N GLY A 413 -7.96 4.74 7.70
CA GLY A 413 -8.91 5.24 6.71
C GLY A 413 -10.04 4.26 6.37
N SER A 414 -10.06 3.08 7.00
CA SER A 414 -11.15 2.11 6.84
C SER A 414 -12.48 2.68 7.34
N PRO A 415 -13.60 2.39 6.65
CA PRO A 415 -14.91 2.76 7.13
C PRO A 415 -15.34 1.84 8.27
N VAL A 416 -15.84 2.41 9.35
CA VAL A 416 -16.57 1.66 10.39
C VAL A 416 -18.05 1.73 10.03
N LEU A 417 -18.65 0.59 9.69
CA LEU A 417 -20.05 0.51 9.26
C LEU A 417 -20.91 -0.09 10.35
N SER A 418 -22.12 0.45 10.52
CA SER A 418 -23.15 -0.20 11.31
C SER A 418 -23.62 -1.48 10.64
N ARG A 419 -23.72 -2.58 11.40
CA ARG A 419 -24.31 -3.83 10.90
C ARG A 419 -25.79 -3.66 10.53
N MET A 420 -26.50 -2.75 11.20
CA MET A 420 -27.95 -2.60 11.04
C MET A 420 -28.34 -2.02 9.68
N ASP A 421 -27.75 -0.89 9.29
CA ASP A 421 -28.14 -0.18 8.06
C ASP A 421 -27.00 -0.07 7.01
N ASN A 422 -25.80 -0.53 7.34
CA ASN A 422 -24.63 -0.49 6.46
C ASN A 422 -24.24 0.93 6.01
N THR A 423 -24.49 1.92 6.87
CA THR A 423 -23.97 3.27 6.76
C THR A 423 -22.69 3.42 7.58
N VAL A 424 -21.83 4.36 7.17
CA VAL A 424 -20.57 4.61 7.85
C VAL A 424 -20.84 5.47 9.08
N VAL A 425 -20.40 4.99 10.24
CA VAL A 425 -20.61 5.63 11.54
C VAL A 425 -19.32 6.24 12.09
N ALA A 426 -18.15 5.76 11.63
CA ALA A 426 -16.85 6.35 11.93
C ALA A 426 -15.81 6.06 10.84
N LEU A 427 -14.69 6.79 10.88
CA LEU A 427 -13.49 6.57 10.09
C LEU A 427 -12.39 6.03 11.00
N HIS A 428 -11.92 4.81 10.79
CA HIS A 428 -10.83 4.25 11.59
C HIS A 428 -9.55 5.08 11.42
N ARG A 429 -8.81 5.26 12.52
CA ARG A 429 -7.62 6.10 12.57
C ARG A 429 -6.42 5.42 13.21
N ALA A 430 -6.60 4.75 14.34
CA ALA A 430 -5.49 4.22 15.13
C ALA A 430 -5.91 3.07 16.05
N GLY A 431 -4.94 2.26 16.46
CA GLY A 431 -5.00 1.40 17.65
C GLY A 431 -4.36 2.07 18.87
N ASN A 432 -4.40 1.40 20.01
CA ASN A 432 -3.98 2.00 21.28
C ASN A 432 -2.50 1.73 21.60
N SER A 433 -1.62 2.59 21.09
CA SER A 433 -0.32 2.88 21.73
C SER A 433 -0.23 4.28 22.34
N GLU A 434 -1.23 5.16 22.16
CA GLU A 434 -1.10 6.56 22.58
C GLU A 434 -1.65 6.92 23.97
N THR A 435 -2.39 6.07 24.70
CA THR A 435 -2.75 6.41 26.10
C THR A 435 -3.13 5.20 26.95
N ALA A 436 -2.28 4.87 27.93
CA ALA A 436 -2.62 4.05 29.07
C ALA A 436 -3.64 4.80 29.95
N GLN A 437 -4.95 4.63 29.74
CA GLN A 437 -5.98 5.07 30.70
C GLN A 437 -7.43 4.60 30.46
N SER A 438 -7.68 3.47 29.80
CA SER A 438 -9.01 2.83 29.95
C SER A 438 -9.01 1.89 31.14
N ALA A 439 -10.02 2.01 32.01
CA ALA A 439 -10.22 1.14 33.18
C ALA A 439 -10.68 -0.29 32.80
N SER A 440 -10.83 -0.56 31.50
CA SER A 440 -10.96 -1.89 30.93
C SER A 440 -9.62 -2.29 30.30
N THR A 441 -9.04 -3.39 30.77
CA THR A 441 -7.76 -3.98 30.34
C THR A 441 -7.77 -4.54 28.90
N GLU A 442 -8.77 -4.20 28.09
CA GLU A 442 -8.85 -4.64 26.69
C GLU A 442 -8.39 -3.51 25.77
N LEU A 443 -7.59 -3.85 24.77
CA LEU A 443 -7.09 -2.90 23.78
C LEU A 443 -8.28 -2.43 22.93
N PHE A 444 -8.43 -1.12 22.70
CA PHE A 444 -9.51 -0.59 21.85
C PHE A 444 -8.93 0.14 20.64
N ASN A 445 -9.49 -0.15 19.47
CA ASN A 445 -9.25 0.63 18.27
C ASN A 445 -10.14 1.87 18.28
N MET A 446 -9.67 2.94 17.63
CA MET A 446 -10.33 4.23 17.67
C MET A 446 -10.56 4.81 16.28
N GLY A 447 -11.59 5.64 16.18
CA GLY A 447 -11.96 6.31 14.94
C GLY A 447 -12.56 7.69 15.16
N VAL A 448 -12.68 8.44 14.07
CA VAL A 448 -13.32 9.75 14.04
C VAL A 448 -14.78 9.59 13.69
N ARG A 449 -15.65 10.24 14.47
CA ARG A 449 -17.12 10.18 14.27
C ARG A 449 -17.55 10.69 12.90
N MET A 450 -18.42 9.94 12.22
CA MET A 450 -18.84 10.27 10.86
C MET A 450 -19.75 11.51 10.78
N ASP A 451 -20.56 11.80 11.80
CA ASP A 451 -21.42 12.99 11.79
C ASP A 451 -20.63 14.30 11.73
N LEU A 452 -19.39 14.30 12.24
CA LEU A 452 -18.56 15.50 12.30
C LEU A 452 -17.81 15.73 10.99
N ILE A 453 -17.30 14.67 10.37
CA ILE A 453 -16.77 14.73 9.01
C ILE A 453 -17.89 15.07 8.01
N ALA A 454 -19.08 14.47 8.15
CA ALA A 454 -20.23 14.77 7.31
C ALA A 454 -20.61 16.26 7.39
N ARG A 455 -20.67 16.81 8.62
CA ARG A 455 -20.95 18.23 8.86
C ARG A 455 -19.89 19.14 8.26
N ASP A 456 -18.60 18.81 8.41
CA ASP A 456 -17.50 19.59 7.81
C ASP A 456 -17.58 19.59 6.28
N LEU A 457 -17.79 18.43 5.65
CA LEU A 457 -17.97 18.33 4.20
C LEU A 457 -19.21 19.08 3.71
N GLN A 458 -20.31 19.08 4.46
CA GLN A 458 -21.51 19.88 4.16
C GLN A 458 -21.21 21.37 4.23
N GLN A 459 -20.60 21.84 5.32
CA GLN A 459 -20.29 23.25 5.54
C GLN A 459 -19.33 23.79 4.48
N ARG A 460 -18.43 22.93 3.97
CA ARG A 460 -17.48 23.27 2.90
C ARG A 460 -18.06 23.09 1.49
N ASN A 461 -19.30 22.60 1.36
CA ASN A 461 -19.94 22.26 0.08
C ASN A 461 -19.10 21.28 -0.77
N LEU A 462 -18.56 20.25 -0.13
CA LEU A 462 -17.67 19.25 -0.74
C LEU A 462 -18.24 17.83 -0.72
N LEU A 463 -19.45 17.62 -0.19
CA LEU A 463 -20.07 16.30 -0.20
C LEU A 463 -20.32 15.80 -1.63
N PRO A 464 -19.82 14.60 -1.96
CA PRO A 464 -20.20 13.96 -3.21
C PRO A 464 -21.70 13.68 -3.29
N PRO A 465 -22.29 13.61 -4.50
CA PRO A 465 -23.70 13.29 -4.68
C PRO A 465 -24.06 11.95 -4.01
N ASN A 466 -25.20 11.89 -3.33
CA ASN A 466 -25.66 10.71 -2.57
C ASN A 466 -24.69 10.22 -1.47
N ALA A 467 -23.79 11.06 -0.96
CA ALA A 467 -22.87 10.69 0.12
C ALA A 467 -23.54 10.56 1.49
N LEU A 468 -24.59 11.32 1.81
CA LEU A 468 -25.29 11.21 3.10
C LEU A 468 -26.38 10.15 3.06
N ALA A 469 -26.52 9.36 4.12
CA ALA A 469 -27.71 8.56 4.39
C ALA A 469 -28.83 9.45 4.96
N LEU A 470 -30.05 9.24 4.44
CA LEU A 470 -31.25 9.94 4.90
C LEU A 470 -31.75 9.31 6.20
#